data_AF-A0A9X6XUY1-F1
#
_entry.id   AF-A0A9X6XUY1-F1
#
_cell.length_a   1.000
_cell.length_b   1.000
_cell.length_c   1.000
_cell.angle_alpha   90.00
_cell.angle_beta   90.00
_cell.angle_gamma   90.00
#
_symmetry.space_group_name_H-M   'P 1'
#
loop_
_entity.id
_entity.type
_entity.pdbx_description
1 polymer ?
#
loop_
_entity_poly.entity_id
_entity_poly.type
_entity_poly.pdbx_seq_one_letter_code
_entity_poly.pdbx_strand_id
1 'polypeptide(L)'
;MRKIMYCEKRDGQRVLFEKVRIVNAVYKAFEASKEGNKIIAQKITETIMENILRIHRDKTPTIEDIQDLVEDTLISHNFRSTAKKYILYREERAKLRVIS
;
A
#
# COMPACT_ATOMS: atom_id res chain seq x y z
N MET A 1 14.99 15.26 -3.01
CA MET A 1 13.98 14.34 -2.41
C MET A 1 14.22 12.95 -2.97
N ARG A 2 14.43 11.94 -2.12
CA ARG A 2 14.65 10.55 -2.56
C ARG A 2 13.32 9.99 -3.09
N LYS A 3 13.33 9.38 -4.27
CA LYS A 3 12.14 8.76 -4.88
C LYS A 3 12.32 7.25 -4.93
N ILE A 4 11.30 6.51 -4.54
CA ILE A 4 11.23 5.06 -4.75
C ILE A 4 10.90 4.85 -6.23
N MET A 5 11.83 4.26 -6.97
CA MET A 5 11.63 3.97 -8.40
C MET A 5 11.19 2.52 -8.64
N TYR A 6 11.61 1.61 -7.77
CA TYR A 6 11.36 0.18 -7.91
C TYR A 6 10.98 -0.44 -6.56
N CYS A 7 10.21 -1.50 -6.61
CA CYS A 7 10.01 -2.42 -5.49
C CYS A 7 10.36 -3.85 -5.93
N GLU A 8 10.75 -4.68 -4.97
CA GLU A 8 11.17 -6.06 -5.24
C GLU A 8 10.06 -7.05 -4.87
N LYS A 9 9.85 -8.05 -5.71
CA LYS A 9 9.00 -9.20 -5.40
C LYS A 9 9.79 -10.24 -4.59
N ARG A 10 9.09 -11.20 -3.98
CA ARG A 10 9.70 -12.32 -3.23
C ARG A 10 10.66 -13.19 -4.08
N ASP A 11 10.47 -13.20 -5.40
CA ASP A 11 11.31 -13.91 -6.37
C ASP A 11 12.56 -13.11 -6.78
N GLY A 12 12.80 -11.93 -6.19
CA GLY A 12 13.91 -11.03 -6.55
C GLY A 12 13.64 -10.17 -7.79
N GLN A 13 12.49 -10.32 -8.44
CA GLN A 13 12.13 -9.49 -9.60
C GLN A 13 11.80 -8.07 -9.15
N ARG A 14 12.49 -7.09 -9.75
CA ARG A 14 12.20 -5.67 -9.55
C ARG A 14 11.05 -5.25 -10.47
N VAL A 15 10.09 -4.53 -9.90
CA VAL A 15 8.98 -3.91 -10.64
C VAL A 15 8.98 -2.42 -10.40
N LEU A 16 8.47 -1.66 -11.39
CA LEU A 16 8.34 -0.22 -11.27
C LEU A 16 7.38 0.11 -10.11
N PHE A 17 7.82 1.00 -9.23
CA PHE A 17 7.00 1.50 -8.15
C PHE A 17 6.10 2.63 -8.65
N GLU A 18 4.79 2.48 -8.49
CA GLU A 18 3.81 3.50 -8.88
C GLU A 18 2.96 3.92 -7.68
N LYS A 19 3.21 5.14 -7.16
CA LYS A 19 2.43 5.73 -6.05
C LYS A 19 0.92 5.68 -6.33
N VAL A 20 0.51 5.92 -7.58
CA VAL A 20 -0.90 5.92 -8.01
C VAL A 20 -1.59 4.59 -7.70
N ARG A 21 -0.88 3.46 -7.82
CA ARG A 21 -1.44 2.14 -7.52
C ARG A 21 -1.79 1.99 -6.04
N ILE A 22 -0.98 2.56 -5.15
CA ILE A 22 -1.25 2.58 -3.70
C ILE A 22 -2.42 3.49 -3.39
N VAL A 23 -2.42 4.73 -3.94
CA VAL A 23 -3.55 5.66 -3.76
C VAL A 23 -4.86 5.00 -4.15
N ASN A 24 -4.90 4.33 -5.31
CA ASN A 24 -6.11 3.65 -5.79
C ASN A 24 -6.52 2.48 -4.90
N ALA A 25 -5.57 1.69 -4.41
CA ALA A 25 -5.88 0.57 -3.52
C ALA A 25 -6.42 1.04 -2.16
N VAL A 26 -5.79 2.07 -1.58
CA VAL A 26 -6.23 2.71 -0.33
C VAL A 26 -7.60 3.37 -0.51
N TYR A 27 -7.80 4.08 -1.63
CA TYR A 27 -9.07 4.72 -1.94
C TYR A 27 -10.21 3.71 -2.07
N LYS A 28 -10.00 2.60 -2.78
CA LYS A 28 -11.00 1.52 -2.87
C LYS A 28 -11.35 0.93 -1.50
N ALA A 29 -10.35 0.76 -0.62
CA ALA A 29 -10.59 0.30 0.74
C ALA A 29 -11.44 1.32 1.53
N PHE A 30 -11.17 2.62 1.36
CA PHE A 30 -11.96 3.69 1.98
C PHE A 30 -13.39 3.77 1.45
N GLU A 31 -13.60 3.61 0.14
CA GLU A 31 -14.95 3.54 -0.43
C GLU A 31 -15.73 2.34 0.13
N ALA A 32 -15.07 1.20 0.28
CA ALA A 32 -15.69 -0.02 0.81
C ALA A 32 -15.98 0.05 2.32
N SER A 33 -15.22 0.83 3.09
CA SER A 33 -15.42 1.02 4.53
C SER A 33 -16.29 2.23 4.86
N LYS A 34 -16.42 3.20 3.94
CA LYS A 34 -17.02 4.53 4.15
C LYS A 34 -16.35 5.36 5.25
N GLU A 35 -15.11 5.04 5.62
CA GLU A 35 -14.35 5.77 6.66
C GLU A 35 -13.51 6.92 6.10
N GLY A 36 -13.40 7.05 4.78
CA GLY A 36 -12.58 8.07 4.16
C GLY A 36 -12.96 8.40 2.73
N ASN A 37 -12.19 9.30 2.12
CA ASN A 37 -12.40 9.78 0.77
C ASN A 37 -11.05 9.86 0.02
N LYS A 38 -11.10 10.29 -1.25
CA LYS A 38 -9.92 10.38 -2.12
C LYS A 38 -8.83 11.31 -1.57
N ILE A 39 -9.21 12.39 -0.89
CA ILE A 39 -8.26 13.35 -0.30
C ILE A 39 -7.52 12.71 0.87
N ILE A 40 -8.25 12.02 1.76
CA ILE A 40 -7.66 11.28 2.88
C ILE A 40 -6.77 10.14 2.37
N ALA A 41 -7.20 9.42 1.33
CA ALA A 41 -6.40 8.37 0.70
C ALA A 41 -5.05 8.89 0.18
N GLN A 42 -5.04 10.09 -0.44
CA GLN A 42 -3.80 10.73 -0.89
C GLN A 42 -2.88 11.09 0.27
N LYS A 43 -3.42 11.70 1.34
CA LYS A 43 -2.65 12.06 2.54
C LYS A 43 -2.04 10.83 3.22
N ILE A 44 -2.84 9.77 3.41
CA ILE A 44 -2.36 8.51 3.99
C ILE A 44 -1.28 7.89 3.12
N THR A 45 -1.46 7.92 1.79
CA THR A 45 -0.43 7.42 0.87
C THR A 45 0.87 8.21 0.99
N GLU A 46 0.82 9.51 1.22
CA GLU A 46 2.03 10.32 1.46
C GLU A 46 2.74 9.93 2.74
N THR A 47 2.00 9.75 3.83
CA THR A 47 2.56 9.23 5.08
C THR A 47 3.20 7.85 4.90
N ILE A 48 2.56 6.96 4.13
CA ILE A 48 3.15 5.66 3.78
C ILE A 48 4.46 5.86 3.02
N MET A 49 4.51 6.76 2.03
CA MET A 49 5.73 7.00 1.25
C MET A 49 6.89 7.51 2.12
N GLU A 50 6.61 8.43 3.02
CA GLU A 50 7.59 8.96 3.97
C GLU A 50 8.12 7.85 4.89
N ASN A 51 7.22 6.99 5.38
CA ASN A 51 7.59 5.86 6.21
C ASN A 51 8.45 4.84 5.45
N ILE A 52 8.13 4.49 4.20
CA ILE A 52 8.97 3.60 3.39
C ILE A 52 10.36 4.21 3.20
N LEU A 53 10.44 5.49 2.84
CA LEU A 53 11.73 6.17 2.64
C LEU A 53 12.57 6.22 3.91
N ARG A 54 11.92 6.27 5.09
CA ARG A 54 12.58 6.27 6.38
C ARG A 54 13.10 4.88 6.77
N ILE A 55 12.29 3.84 6.58
CA ILE A 55 12.62 2.46 6.98
C ILE A 55 13.61 1.84 5.98
N HIS A 56 13.35 2.00 4.69
CA HIS A 56 14.14 1.41 3.60
C HIS A 56 15.12 2.43 3.02
N ARG A 57 15.88 3.08 3.90
CA ARG A 57 16.83 4.13 3.50
C ARG A 57 17.88 3.57 2.52
N ASP A 58 18.40 2.38 2.75
CA ASP A 58 19.52 1.82 1.98
C ASP A 58 19.16 0.54 1.21
N LYS A 59 17.87 0.19 1.18
CA LYS A 59 17.36 -1.03 0.55
C LYS A 59 16.14 -0.72 -0.31
N THR A 60 15.93 -1.55 -1.32
CA THR A 60 14.70 -1.47 -2.12
C THR A 60 13.58 -2.13 -1.33
N PRO A 61 12.42 -1.46 -1.11
CA PRO A 61 11.31 -2.08 -0.39
C PRO A 61 10.71 -3.22 -1.20
N THR A 62 10.26 -4.26 -0.51
CA THR A 62 9.51 -5.33 -1.16
C THR A 62 8.05 -4.92 -1.34
N ILE A 63 7.34 -5.62 -2.23
CA ILE A 63 5.89 -5.44 -2.38
C ILE A 63 5.14 -5.72 -1.06
N GLU A 64 5.63 -6.68 -0.28
CA GLU A 64 5.02 -7.06 1.01
C GLU A 64 5.28 -5.99 2.06
N ASP A 65 6.51 -5.44 2.15
CA ASP A 65 6.81 -4.32 3.07
C ASP A 65 5.88 -3.13 2.84
N ILE A 66 5.56 -2.85 1.58
CA ILE A 66 4.64 -1.78 1.21
C ILE A 66 3.21 -2.10 1.68
N GLN A 67 2.76 -3.36 1.53
CA GLN A 67 1.43 -3.78 1.96
C GLN A 67 1.29 -3.73 3.49
N ASP A 68 2.27 -4.27 4.22
CA ASP A 68 2.28 -4.28 5.67
C ASP A 68 2.26 -2.85 6.22
N LEU A 69 3.05 -1.95 5.62
CA LEU A 69 3.07 -0.56 6.02
C LEU A 69 1.76 0.19 5.72
N VAL A 70 1.07 -0.17 4.64
CA VAL A 70 -0.28 0.37 4.34
C VAL A 70 -1.24 -0.03 5.45
N GLU A 71 -1.25 -1.29 5.85
CA GLU A 71 -2.11 -1.82 6.90
C GLU A 71 -1.81 -1.16 8.25
N ASP A 72 -0.54 -1.11 8.65
CA ASP A 72 -0.10 -0.46 9.89
C ASP A 72 -0.47 1.02 9.92
N THR A 73 -0.31 1.73 8.80
CA THR A 73 -0.65 3.15 8.72
C THR A 73 -2.16 3.35 8.87
N LEU A 74 -2.99 2.53 8.22
CA LEU A 74 -4.45 2.59 8.35
C LEU A 74 -4.90 2.32 9.79
N ILE A 75 -4.34 1.28 10.43
CA ILE A 75 -4.63 0.95 11.83
C ILE A 75 -4.20 2.08 12.77
N SER A 76 -3.01 2.65 12.56
CA SER A 76 -2.46 3.74 13.38
C SER A 76 -3.29 5.02 13.29
N HIS A 77 -3.97 5.24 12.17
CA HIS A 77 -4.90 6.37 11.97
C HIS A 77 -6.34 6.03 12.36
N ASN A 78 -6.58 4.93 13.09
CA ASN A 78 -7.90 4.45 13.52
C ASN A 78 -8.85 4.05 12.38
N PHE A 79 -8.36 3.81 11.16
CA PHE A 79 -9.16 3.32 10.02
C PHE A 79 -9.21 1.78 10.01
N ARG A 80 -9.70 1.20 11.11
CA ARG A 80 -9.68 -0.27 11.30
C ARG A 80 -10.54 -1.01 10.28
N SER A 81 -11.72 -0.48 9.93
CA SER A 81 -12.58 -1.14 8.94
C SER A 81 -11.96 -1.07 7.55
N THR A 82 -11.31 0.05 7.23
CA THR A 82 -10.56 0.26 5.98
C THR A 82 -9.39 -0.71 5.89
N ALA A 83 -8.59 -0.87 6.94
CA ALA A 83 -7.50 -1.85 6.97
C ALA A 83 -8.02 -3.27 6.68
N LYS A 84 -9.12 -3.67 7.32
CA LYS A 84 -9.75 -4.97 7.05
C LYS A 84 -10.23 -5.10 5.60
N LYS A 85 -10.84 -4.06 5.03
CA LYS A 85 -11.27 -4.06 3.61
C LYS A 85 -10.08 -4.12 2.65
N TYR A 86 -8.97 -3.46 2.99
CA TYR A 86 -7.73 -3.54 2.22
C TYR A 86 -7.15 -4.96 2.21
N ILE A 87 -7.10 -5.63 3.37
CA ILE A 87 -6.67 -7.03 3.51
C ILE A 87 -7.52 -7.95 2.62
N LEU A 88 -8.84 -7.80 2.64
CA LEU A 88 -9.73 -8.59 1.80
C LEU A 88 -9.50 -8.31 0.30
N TYR A 89 -9.29 -7.05 -0.08
CA TYR A 89 -9.00 -6.67 -1.46
C TYR A 89 -7.66 -7.24 -1.96
N ARG A 90 -6.60 -7.25 -1.13
CA ARG A 90 -5.31 -7.87 -1.52
C ARG A 90 -5.45 -9.37 -1.70
N GLU A 91 -6.21 -10.06 -0.85
CA GLU A 91 -6.44 -11.51 -0.96
C GLU A 91 -7.20 -11.86 -2.23
N GLU A 92 -8.23 -11.08 -2.58
CA GLU A 92 -8.96 -11.25 -3.83
C GLU A 92 -8.03 -11.07 -5.05
N ARG A 93 -7.19 -10.04 -5.04
CA ARG A 93 -6.21 -9.80 -6.12
C ARG A 93 -5.11 -10.86 -6.17
N ALA A 94 -4.73 -11.44 -5.03
CA ALA A 94 -3.81 -12.57 -4.98
C ALA A 94 -4.43 -13.83 -5.60
N LYS A 95 -5.69 -14.14 -5.28
CA LYS A 95 -6.43 -15.27 -5.91
C LYS A 95 -6.52 -15.11 -7.43
N LEU A 96 -6.79 -13.90 -7.91
CA LEU A 96 -6.83 -13.61 -9.35
C LEU A 96 -5.48 -13.80 -10.06
N ARG A 97 -4.36 -13.66 -9.33
CA ARG A 97 -3.02 -13.95 -9.87
C ARG A 97 -2.69 -15.44 -9.96
N VAL A 98 -3.34 -16.30 -9.18
CA VAL A 98 -3.13 -17.76 -9.21
C VAL A 98 -3.79 -18.40 -10.44
N ILE A 99 -4.72 -17.70 -11.09
CA ILE A 99 -5.53 -18.21 -12.20
C ILE A 99 -5.07 -17.63 -13.56
N SER A 100 -3.89 -16.97 -13.63
CA SER A 100 -3.35 -16.39 -14.86
C SER A 100 -1.92 -16.78 -15.16
#